data_AF-A0A357IFJ6-F1
#
_entry.id   AF-A0A357IFJ6-F1
#
_cell.length_a   1.000
_cell.length_b   1.000
_cell.length_c   1.000
_cell.angle_alpha   90.00
_cell.angle_beta   90.00
_cell.angle_gamma   90.00
#
_symmetry.space_group_name_H-M   'P 1'
#
loop_
_entity.id
_entity.type
_entity.pdbx_description
1 polymer ?
#
loop_
_entity_poly.entity_id
_entity_poly.type
_entity_poly.pdbx_seq_one_letter_code
_entity_poly.pdbx_strand_id
1 'polypeptide(L)'
;MSADERDLDREETREWLEALEAVIADDGPERAHYLLERLINSARRHGVNMPYSATTDYINTIPPHLEAHSPGDAEIERHIRAMIRWNATAMVLRANQDGSELGGHIASFASAATLYDVGFNHFF
;
A
#
# COMPACT_ATOMS: atom_id res chain seq x y z
N MET A 1 10.12 -16.82 -19.83
CA MET A 1 11.32 -16.09 -20.26
C MET A 1 11.47 -14.91 -19.32
N SER A 2 12.50 -14.92 -18.48
CA SER A 2 12.80 -13.77 -17.61
C SER A 2 13.14 -12.56 -18.49
N ALA A 3 12.84 -11.34 -18.06
CA ALA A 3 13.21 -10.12 -18.80
C ALA A 3 14.72 -10.08 -19.13
N ASP A 4 15.53 -10.74 -18.30
CA ASP A 4 16.99 -10.83 -18.36
C ASP A 4 17.55 -11.71 -19.52
N GLU A 5 16.71 -12.53 -20.15
CA GLU A 5 17.10 -13.32 -21.34
C GLU A 5 17.05 -12.52 -22.65
N ARG A 6 16.47 -11.30 -22.62
CA ARG A 6 16.34 -10.40 -23.78
C ARG A 6 17.19 -9.14 -23.65
N ASP A 7 18.04 -9.04 -22.62
CA ASP A 7 18.97 -7.94 -22.49
C ASP A 7 20.06 -8.04 -23.56
N LEU A 8 20.17 -6.99 -24.39
CA LEU A 8 21.11 -6.92 -25.51
C LEU A 8 22.53 -6.61 -25.02
N ASP A 9 22.66 -5.85 -23.91
CA ASP A 9 23.93 -5.46 -23.31
C ASP A 9 23.79 -5.35 -21.79
N ARG A 10 24.19 -6.42 -21.11
CA ARG A 10 24.12 -6.51 -19.64
C ARG A 10 25.10 -5.57 -18.93
N GLU A 11 26.21 -5.23 -19.58
CA GLU A 11 27.19 -4.33 -18.97
C GLU A 11 26.62 -2.91 -18.95
N GLU A 12 26.05 -2.45 -20.07
CA GLU A 12 25.33 -1.17 -20.12
C GLU A 12 24.19 -1.13 -19.09
N THR A 13 23.31 -2.15 -19.06
CA THR A 13 22.19 -2.19 -18.10
C THR A 13 22.69 -2.08 -16.65
N ARG A 14 23.78 -2.78 -16.32
CA ARG A 14 24.39 -2.70 -14.99
C ARG A 14 24.93 -1.31 -14.69
N GLU A 15 25.65 -0.68 -15.62
CA GLU A 15 26.18 0.68 -15.44
C GLU A 15 25.07 1.70 -15.17
N TRP A 16 23.94 1.58 -15.88
CA TRP A 16 22.77 2.44 -15.65
C TRP A 16 22.13 2.22 -14.28
N LEU A 17 22.04 0.98 -13.81
CA LEU A 17 21.52 0.65 -12.48
C LEU A 17 22.46 1.16 -11.38
N GLU A 18 23.77 0.92 -11.51
CA GLU A 18 24.79 1.41 -10.58
C GLU A 18 24.78 2.95 -10.52
N ALA A 19 24.61 3.63 -11.65
CA ALA A 19 24.49 5.10 -11.69
C ALA A 19 23.22 5.60 -10.97
N LEU A 20 22.08 4.90 -11.12
CA LEU A 20 20.85 5.24 -10.41
C LEU A 20 21.00 5.03 -8.89
N GLU A 21 21.61 3.92 -8.48
CA GLU A 21 21.91 3.62 -7.08
C GLU A 21 22.83 4.68 -6.45
N ALA A 22 23.88 5.08 -7.17
CA ALA A 22 24.79 6.14 -6.73
C ALA A 22 24.06 7.47 -6.51
N VAL A 23 23.17 7.86 -7.42
CA VAL A 23 22.34 9.08 -7.24
C VAL A 23 21.43 8.97 -6.03
N ILE A 24 20.78 7.82 -5.82
CA ILE A 24 19.92 7.62 -4.64
C ILE A 24 20.73 7.72 -3.36
N ALA A 25 21.95 7.16 -3.33
CA ALA A 25 22.82 7.17 -2.17
C ALA A 25 23.38 8.57 -1.85
N ASP A 26 23.81 9.31 -2.87
CA ASP A 26 24.50 10.59 -2.69
C ASP A 26 23.54 11.79 -2.64
N ASP A 27 22.53 11.82 -3.51
CA ASP A 27 21.64 12.97 -3.70
C ASP A 27 20.19 12.72 -3.22
N GLY A 28 19.83 11.47 -2.91
CA GLY A 28 18.53 11.09 -2.36
C GLY A 28 17.45 10.72 -3.40
N PRO A 29 16.30 10.19 -2.92
CA PRO A 29 15.24 9.64 -3.77
C PRO A 29 14.53 10.70 -4.62
N GLU A 30 14.38 11.94 -4.14
CA GLU A 30 13.74 13.03 -4.90
C GLU A 30 14.56 13.38 -6.15
N ARG A 31 15.89 13.35 -6.05
CA ARG A 31 16.78 13.60 -7.18
C ARG A 31 16.70 12.47 -8.20
N ALA A 32 16.72 11.22 -7.76
CA ALA A 32 16.57 10.06 -8.62
C ALA A 32 15.23 10.10 -9.38
N HIS A 33 14.14 10.40 -8.67
CA HIS A 33 12.81 10.57 -9.27
C HIS A 33 12.82 11.65 -10.37
N TYR A 34 13.38 12.83 -10.07
CA TYR A 34 13.50 13.91 -11.04
C TYR A 34 14.27 13.48 -12.32
N LEU A 35 15.38 12.75 -12.17
CA LEU A 35 16.15 12.26 -13.32
C LEU A 35 15.37 11.25 -14.15
N LEU A 36 14.70 10.29 -13.49
CA LEU A 36 13.86 9.30 -14.17
C LEU A 36 12.73 9.97 -14.96
N GLU A 37 12.04 10.97 -14.38
CA GLU A 37 11.03 11.74 -15.11
C GLU A 37 11.61 12.42 -16.36
N ARG A 38 12.81 12.99 -16.27
CA ARG A 38 13.48 13.64 -17.41
C ARG A 38 13.86 12.65 -18.49
N LEU A 39 14.35 11.46 -18.12
CA LEU A 39 14.66 10.37 -19.05
C LEU A 39 13.40 9.87 -19.75
N ILE A 40 12.34 9.59 -19.00
CA ILE A 40 11.04 9.17 -19.54
C ILE A 40 10.48 10.22 -20.51
N ASN A 41 10.50 11.50 -20.13
CA ASN A 41 10.06 12.60 -20.99
C ASN A 41 10.91 12.72 -22.26
N SER A 42 12.22 12.49 -22.17
CA SER A 42 13.11 12.47 -23.33
C SER A 42 12.78 11.30 -24.27
N ALA A 43 12.62 10.10 -23.72
CA ALA A 43 12.26 8.89 -24.47
C ALA A 43 10.94 9.07 -25.22
N ARG A 44 9.90 9.62 -24.56
CA ARG A 44 8.62 9.95 -25.19
C ARG A 44 8.78 10.90 -26.37
N ARG A 45 9.59 11.96 -26.25
CA ARG A 45 9.85 12.91 -27.36
C ARG A 45 10.54 12.26 -28.57
N HIS A 46 11.29 11.19 -28.34
CA HIS A 46 11.97 10.43 -29.41
C HIS A 46 11.12 9.25 -29.92
N GLY A 47 9.83 9.18 -29.56
CA GLY A 47 8.91 8.16 -30.06
C GLY A 47 9.07 6.78 -29.42
N VAL A 48 9.82 6.67 -28.32
CA VAL A 48 9.91 5.42 -27.55
C VAL A 48 8.56 5.18 -26.89
N ASN A 49 7.90 4.09 -27.25
CA ASN A 49 6.64 3.68 -26.65
C ASN A 49 6.89 3.14 -25.25
N MET A 50 6.70 3.98 -24.24
CA MET A 50 6.73 3.54 -22.84
C MET A 50 5.35 3.00 -22.47
N PRO A 51 5.19 1.70 -22.18
CA PRO A 51 3.96 1.21 -21.60
C PRO A 51 3.77 1.93 -20.26
N TYR A 52 2.73 2.75 -20.16
CA TYR A 52 2.34 3.34 -18.89
C TYR A 52 1.94 2.19 -17.96
N SER A 53 2.79 1.88 -16.99
CA SER A 53 2.40 1.03 -15.87
C SER A 53 1.67 1.90 -14.86
N ALA A 54 0.35 1.81 -14.84
CA ALA A 54 -0.49 2.47 -13.83
C ALA A 54 -0.33 1.84 -12.44
N THR A 55 0.39 0.72 -12.34
CA THR A 55 0.54 -0.07 -11.13
C THR A 55 1.93 0.13 -10.54
N THR A 56 1.95 0.49 -9.25
CA THR A 56 3.14 0.41 -8.40
C THR A 56 3.36 -1.03 -7.95
N ASP A 57 4.52 -1.30 -7.36
CA ASP A 57 4.80 -2.61 -6.76
C ASP A 57 3.77 -2.96 -5.69
N TYR A 58 3.56 -4.27 -5.49
CA TYR A 58 2.63 -4.81 -4.49
C TYR A 58 3.25 -4.76 -3.07
N ILE A 59 3.58 -3.55 -2.64
CA ILE A 59 4.14 -3.19 -1.33
C ILE A 59 3.43 -1.95 -0.78
N ASN A 60 3.66 -1.64 0.49
CA ASN A 60 3.12 -0.41 1.09
C ASN A 60 3.71 0.83 0.43
N THR A 61 2.86 1.78 0.04
CA THR A 61 3.29 3.06 -0.56
C THR A 61 4.10 3.93 0.40
N ILE A 62 3.83 3.86 1.71
CA ILE A 62 4.56 4.59 2.75
C ILE A 62 5.54 3.61 3.42
N PRO A 63 6.86 3.82 3.31
CA PRO A 63 7.85 2.96 3.96
C PRO A 63 7.94 3.23 5.49
N PRO A 64 8.44 2.27 6.29
CA PRO A 64 8.44 2.38 7.75
C PRO A 64 9.16 3.62 8.32
N HIS A 65 10.18 4.12 7.62
CA HIS A 65 10.94 5.29 8.08
C HIS A 65 10.22 6.63 7.81
N LEU A 66 9.18 6.63 6.97
CA LEU A 66 8.31 7.79 6.72
C LEU A 66 6.94 7.65 7.42
N GLU A 67 6.70 6.54 8.12
CA GLU A 67 5.46 6.29 8.83
C GLU A 67 5.32 7.27 10.02
N ALA A 68 4.16 7.93 10.11
CA ALA A 68 3.85 8.77 11.25
C ALA A 68 3.46 7.90 12.44
N HIS A 69 3.95 8.23 13.64
CA HIS A 69 3.51 7.56 14.86
C HIS A 69 2.01 7.83 15.11
N SER A 70 1.28 6.76 15.48
CA SER A 70 -0.11 6.89 15.89
C SER A 70 -0.21 7.80 17.14
N PRO A 71 -1.14 8.77 17.17
CA PRO A 71 -1.35 9.62 18.34
C PRO A 71 -2.13 8.91 19.46
N GLY A 72 -2.70 7.74 19.21
CA GLY A 72 -3.55 6.99 20.14
C GLY A 72 -2.81 5.94 20.98
N ASP A 73 -3.50 5.42 22.00
CA ASP A 73 -3.05 4.28 22.80
C ASP A 73 -3.54 2.97 22.16
N ALA A 74 -2.61 2.22 21.57
CA ALA A 74 -2.92 0.99 20.84
C ALA A 74 -3.58 -0.09 21.70
N GLU A 75 -3.27 -0.18 23.00
CA GLU A 75 -3.88 -1.19 23.87
C GLU A 75 -5.33 -0.81 24.21
N ILE A 76 -5.58 0.45 24.52
CA ILE A 76 -6.94 0.94 24.79
C ILE A 76 -7.81 0.79 23.55
N GLU A 77 -7.33 1.23 22.39
CA GLU A 77 -8.06 1.13 21.12
C GLU A 77 -8.35 -0.32 20.75
N ARG A 78 -7.37 -1.22 20.93
CA ARG A 78 -7.57 -2.66 20.70
C ARG A 78 -8.66 -3.24 21.62
N HIS A 79 -8.70 -2.82 22.87
CA HIS A 79 -9.71 -3.27 23.83
C HIS A 79 -11.12 -2.82 23.43
N ILE A 80 -11.27 -1.54 23.08
CA ILE A 80 -12.54 -0.95 22.61
C ILE A 80 -13.00 -1.66 21.33
N ARG A 81 -12.11 -1.81 20.34
CA ARG A 81 -12.40 -2.49 19.07
C ARG A 81 -12.81 -3.94 19.27
N ALA A 82 -12.24 -4.65 20.25
CA ALA A 82 -12.64 -6.02 20.59
C ALA A 82 -14.09 -6.08 21.13
N MET A 83 -14.47 -5.14 22.01
CA MET A 83 -15.85 -5.03 22.50
C MET A 83 -16.83 -4.72 21.37
N ILE A 84 -16.47 -3.82 20.46
CA ILE A 84 -17.30 -3.47 19.30
C ILE A 84 -17.50 -4.69 18.40
N ARG A 85 -16.43 -5.42 18.08
CA ARG A 85 -16.51 -6.67 17.29
C ARG A 85 -17.40 -7.73 17.94
N TRP A 86 -17.29 -7.89 19.26
CA TRP A 86 -18.13 -8.81 20.03
C TRP A 86 -19.60 -8.43 19.92
N ASN A 87 -19.93 -7.17 20.20
CA ASN A 87 -21.31 -6.67 20.16
C ASN A 87 -21.90 -6.79 18.75
N ALA A 88 -21.13 -6.45 17.71
CA ALA A 88 -21.56 -6.60 16.31
C ALA A 88 -21.94 -8.06 15.99
N THR A 89 -21.09 -9.00 16.40
CA THR A 89 -21.35 -10.44 16.22
C THR A 89 -22.57 -10.90 17.01
N ALA A 90 -22.67 -10.49 18.28
CA ALA A 90 -23.78 -10.84 19.16
C ALA A 90 -25.12 -10.32 18.65
N MET A 91 -25.17 -9.12 18.06
CA MET A 91 -26.39 -8.58 17.43
C MET A 91 -26.87 -9.47 16.28
N VAL A 92 -25.97 -9.87 15.38
CA VAL A 92 -26.33 -10.74 14.24
C VAL A 92 -26.75 -12.12 14.72
N LEU A 93 -26.01 -12.73 15.64
CA LEU A 93 -26.38 -14.04 16.18
C LEU A 93 -27.73 -13.99 16.87
N ARG A 94 -27.97 -12.99 17.72
CA ARG A 94 -29.25 -12.83 18.43
C ARG A 94 -30.43 -12.62 17.48
N ALA A 95 -30.24 -11.85 16.41
CA ALA A 95 -31.29 -11.67 15.41
C ALA A 95 -31.76 -13.01 14.80
N ASN A 96 -30.85 -13.99 14.65
CA ASN A 96 -31.11 -15.27 14.01
C ASN A 96 -31.35 -16.43 15.00
N GLN A 97 -31.40 -16.18 16.32
CA GLN A 97 -31.50 -17.24 17.34
C GLN A 97 -32.79 -18.06 17.26
N ASP A 98 -33.92 -17.44 16.92
CA ASP A 98 -35.23 -18.10 16.89
C ASP A 98 -35.61 -18.65 15.49
N GLY A 99 -34.61 -18.89 14.63
CA GLY A 99 -34.84 -19.35 13.26
C GLY A 99 -35.44 -18.28 12.34
N SER A 100 -35.27 -17.00 12.70
CA SER A 100 -35.62 -15.89 11.82
C SER A 100 -34.69 -15.89 10.60
N GLU A 101 -35.22 -15.54 9.43
CA GLU A 101 -34.43 -15.38 8.19
C GLU A 101 -33.97 -13.93 8.00
N LEU A 102 -33.74 -13.20 9.10
CA LEU A 102 -33.33 -11.79 9.06
C LEU A 102 -31.94 -11.61 8.44
N GLY A 103 -31.06 -12.61 8.57
CA GLY A 103 -29.71 -12.58 8.01
C GLY A 103 -28.74 -11.67 8.79
N GLY A 104 -27.68 -11.21 8.11
CA GLY A 104 -26.65 -10.31 8.67
C GLY A 104 -25.21 -10.75 8.34
N HIS A 105 -24.32 -9.78 8.12
CA HIS A 105 -22.92 -10.03 7.73
C HIS A 105 -21.96 -9.78 8.89
N ILE A 106 -21.26 -10.83 9.33
CA ILE A 106 -20.22 -10.72 10.37
C ILE A 106 -18.84 -10.47 9.73
N ALA A 107 -18.52 -11.23 8.68
CA ALA A 107 -17.19 -11.22 8.07
C ALA A 107 -16.80 -9.85 7.48
N SER A 108 -17.75 -9.17 6.84
CA SER A 108 -17.50 -7.87 6.20
C SER A 108 -17.10 -6.79 7.20
N PHE A 109 -17.76 -6.73 8.37
CA PHE A 109 -17.34 -5.81 9.42
C PHE A 109 -16.03 -6.27 10.07
N ALA A 110 -15.86 -7.57 10.31
CA ALA A 110 -14.65 -8.09 10.95
C ALA A 110 -13.37 -7.82 10.15
N SER A 111 -13.42 -7.82 8.81
CA SER A 111 -12.25 -7.48 7.98
C SER A 111 -11.92 -5.99 7.98
N ALA A 112 -12.94 -5.11 8.06
CA ALA A 112 -12.77 -3.66 7.99
C ALA A 112 -12.73 -2.96 9.36
N ALA A 113 -12.97 -3.66 10.47
CA ALA A 113 -13.17 -3.02 11.78
C ALA A 113 -11.99 -2.16 12.25
N THR A 114 -10.74 -2.53 11.93
CA THR A 114 -9.58 -1.70 12.29
C THR A 114 -9.52 -0.42 11.47
N LEU A 115 -9.89 -0.47 10.19
CA LEU A 115 -9.94 0.71 9.32
C LEU A 115 -10.95 1.74 9.86
N TYR A 116 -12.15 1.29 10.21
CA TYR A 116 -13.17 2.17 10.79
C TYR A 116 -12.77 2.68 12.17
N ASP A 117 -12.16 1.85 13.01
CA ASP A 117 -11.72 2.24 14.34
C ASP A 117 -10.66 3.35 14.30
N VAL A 118 -9.67 3.27 13.41
CA VAL A 118 -8.72 4.37 13.18
C VAL A 118 -9.45 5.63 12.69
N GLY A 119 -10.40 5.48 11.76
CA GLY A 119 -11.21 6.59 11.26
C GLY A 119 -11.98 7.31 12.36
N PHE A 120 -12.70 6.58 13.22
CA PHE A 120 -13.50 7.14 14.31
C PHE A 120 -12.68 7.80 15.41
N ASN A 121 -11.47 7.29 15.71
CA ASN A 121 -10.66 7.87 16.79
C ASN A 121 -9.86 9.09 16.33
N HIS A 122 -9.45 9.16 15.04
CA HIS A 122 -8.41 10.10 14.60
C HIS A 122 -8.76 10.96 13.39
N PHE A 123 -9.90 10.75 12.73
CA PHE A 123 -10.22 11.46 11.47
C PHE A 123 -11.66 11.98 11.36
N PHE A 124 -12.66 11.19 11.73
CA PHE A 124 -14.08 11.55 11.62
C PHE A 124 -14.53 12.50 12.74
#